data_AF-A0A2V6NAJ3-F1
#
_entry.id   AF-A0A2V6NAJ3-F1
#
_cell.length_a   1.000
_cell.length_b   1.000
_cell.length_c   1.000
_cell.angle_alpha   90.00
_cell.angle_beta   90.00
_cell.angle_gamma   90.00
#
_symmetry.space_group_name_H-M   'P 1'
#
loop_
_entity.id
_entity.type
_entity.pdbx_description
1 polymer ?
#
loop_
_entity_poly.entity_id
_entity_poly.type
_entity_poly.pdbx_seq_one_letter_code
_entity_poly.pdbx_strand_id
1 'polypeptide(L)'
;MKNVLLALIAIGAGALTGDWLVRFPVVHQVAGDIFQRGKLIALVRQSGVFEADLRARLREKQFCAGREDSDEAERIALRDELIASEGLPTNTVTTNDSDRALVDLRNQFADDRQFGAALHRSGVSQPTLRRALTKAIHGQEWIENQIASQVAVSDAEVRKYFEQHQAEFMQPTRIRARHIFLAAPEGSAPELMQVKQQAILDIAVRLGRGEDFGELAAAVSEDEASKTRGGDLGFFAADRVPAEFFEAAEQLPSNAPPRFLQSHLGFHALQVTDVHPARPLTLAEVTPEITALIAAEKRRSAVAALESELAQRTRFVVK
;
A
#
# COMPACT_ATOMS: atom_id res chain seq x y z
N MET A 1 -14.09 3.18 -10.41
CA MET A 1 -12.78 3.64 -10.90
C MET A 1 -11.90 3.92 -9.68
N LYS A 2 -11.38 2.84 -9.10
CA LYS A 2 -10.49 2.83 -7.94
C LYS A 2 -9.13 2.38 -8.49
N ASN A 3 -8.03 3.01 -8.06
CA ASN A 3 -6.61 2.57 -8.17
C ASN A 3 -5.61 3.56 -8.80
N VAL A 4 -5.69 4.88 -8.55
CA VAL A 4 -4.61 5.79 -9.00
C VAL A 4 -4.10 6.76 -7.91
N LEU A 5 -4.62 6.76 -6.68
CA LEU A 5 -4.22 7.78 -5.70
C LEU A 5 -3.71 7.20 -4.38
N LEU A 6 -2.53 6.54 -4.41
CA LEU A 6 -1.80 6.17 -3.20
C LEU A 6 -0.27 6.13 -3.38
N ALA A 7 0.27 6.92 -4.30
CA ALA A 7 1.72 6.97 -4.58
C ALA A 7 2.33 8.37 -4.43
N LEU A 8 2.08 9.08 -3.33
CA LEU A 8 2.85 10.29 -3.00
C LEU A 8 2.97 10.44 -1.48
N ILE A 9 4.05 9.89 -0.91
CA ILE A 9 4.90 10.41 0.18
C ILE A 9 5.93 9.31 0.51
N ALA A 10 7.19 9.54 0.10
CA ALA A 10 8.45 9.13 0.75
C ALA A 10 9.61 9.12 -0.26
N ILE A 11 10.05 10.31 -0.70
CA ILE A 11 11.37 10.48 -1.31
C ILE A 11 12.28 11.03 -0.22
N GLY A 12 13.28 10.25 0.19
CA GLY A 12 14.31 10.72 1.12
C GLY A 12 15.07 9.59 1.81
N ALA A 13 16.10 9.09 1.13
CA ALA A 13 17.17 8.23 1.66
C ALA A 13 16.79 6.79 2.08
N GLY A 14 16.90 5.84 1.16
CA GLY A 14 16.84 4.40 1.48
C GLY A 14 17.00 3.41 0.33
N ALA A 15 17.65 3.80 -0.78
CA ALA A 15 17.42 3.19 -2.09
C ALA A 15 18.24 1.93 -2.47
N LEU A 16 19.00 1.24 -1.62
CA LEU A 16 20.02 0.29 -2.16
C LEU A 16 20.14 -1.13 -1.55
N THR A 17 19.22 -1.59 -0.70
CA THR A 17 19.34 -2.96 -0.11
C THR A 17 18.14 -3.89 -0.29
N GLY A 18 16.95 -3.41 -0.67
CA GLY A 18 15.83 -4.24 -1.16
C GLY A 18 15.72 -4.29 -2.69
N ASP A 19 16.51 -3.46 -3.36
CA ASP A 19 16.36 -3.13 -4.78
C ASP A 19 16.65 -4.31 -5.71
N TRP A 20 17.54 -5.23 -5.30
CA TRP A 20 18.06 -6.26 -6.20
C TRP A 20 17.11 -7.46 -6.40
N LEU A 21 16.45 -7.90 -5.33
CA LEU A 21 15.40 -8.91 -5.45
C LEU A 21 14.18 -8.32 -6.20
N VAL A 22 13.82 -7.05 -5.99
CA VAL A 22 12.79 -6.36 -6.80
C VAL A 22 13.21 -6.27 -8.29
N ARG A 23 14.51 -6.17 -8.56
CA ARG A 23 15.08 -6.10 -9.92
C ARG A 23 14.93 -7.39 -10.73
N PHE A 24 14.78 -8.56 -10.09
CA PHE A 24 14.61 -9.84 -10.79
C PHE A 24 13.36 -10.63 -10.33
N PRO A 25 12.15 -10.28 -10.84
CA PRO A 25 10.92 -11.02 -10.56
C PRO A 25 11.01 -12.54 -10.75
N VAL A 26 11.88 -13.00 -11.64
CA VAL A 26 12.12 -14.42 -11.91
C VAL A 26 12.76 -15.17 -10.74
N VAL A 27 13.59 -14.51 -9.93
CA VAL A 27 14.22 -15.09 -8.73
C VAL A 27 13.15 -15.48 -7.70
N HIS A 28 12.09 -14.66 -7.62
CA HIS A 28 10.95 -14.90 -6.74
C HIS A 28 10.06 -16.04 -7.18
N GLN A 29 9.87 -16.19 -8.49
CA GLN A 29 9.10 -17.29 -9.04
C GLN A 29 9.81 -18.62 -8.79
N VAL A 30 11.13 -18.68 -9.00
CA VAL A 30 11.96 -19.85 -8.68
C VAL A 30 11.93 -20.19 -7.18
N ALA A 31 12.02 -19.19 -6.30
CA ALA A 31 11.91 -19.40 -4.86
C ALA A 31 10.50 -19.89 -4.45
N GLY A 32 9.45 -19.28 -4.99
CA GLY A 32 8.06 -19.66 -4.72
C GLY A 32 7.72 -21.09 -5.17
N ASP A 33 8.20 -21.48 -6.35
CA ASP A 33 8.00 -22.81 -6.93
C ASP A 33 8.79 -23.90 -6.18
N ILE A 34 10.05 -23.62 -5.82
CA ILE A 34 10.90 -24.56 -5.09
C ILE A 34 10.41 -24.78 -3.65
N PHE A 35 9.96 -23.72 -2.97
CA PHE A 35 9.56 -23.80 -1.56
C PHE A 35 8.06 -23.92 -1.32
N GLN A 36 7.25 -23.99 -2.38
CA GLN A 36 5.78 -24.09 -2.31
C GLN A 36 5.12 -22.95 -1.51
N ARG A 37 5.75 -21.76 -1.45
CA ARG A 37 5.26 -20.60 -0.67
C ARG A 37 4.38 -19.63 -1.49
N GLY A 38 4.20 -19.88 -2.79
CA GLY A 38 3.47 -19.01 -3.69
C GLY A 38 4.26 -17.76 -4.08
N LYS A 39 3.60 -16.76 -4.68
CA LYS A 39 4.28 -15.54 -5.16
C LYS A 39 4.82 -14.70 -3.99
N LEU A 40 5.95 -14.04 -4.19
CA LEU A 40 6.44 -13.05 -3.26
C LEU A 40 5.59 -11.77 -3.37
N ILE A 41 5.07 -11.31 -2.23
CA ILE A 41 4.22 -10.13 -2.10
C ILE A 41 5.07 -8.89 -1.80
N ALA A 42 6.07 -8.99 -0.92
CA ALA A 42 6.94 -7.88 -0.55
C ALA A 42 8.25 -8.34 0.08
N LEU A 43 9.23 -7.44 0.13
CA LEU A 43 10.53 -7.65 0.78
C LEU A 43 10.70 -6.67 1.93
N VAL A 44 10.97 -7.21 3.11
CA VAL A 44 11.11 -6.40 4.31
C VAL A 44 12.30 -6.91 5.12
N ARG A 45 13.29 -6.06 5.39
CA ARG A 45 14.55 -6.44 6.07
C ARG A 45 15.21 -7.72 5.53
N GLN A 46 15.23 -7.90 4.21
CA GLN A 46 15.76 -9.11 3.52
C GLN A 46 14.94 -10.39 3.74
N SER A 47 13.80 -10.30 4.43
CA SER A 47 12.81 -11.38 4.51
C SER A 47 11.73 -11.20 3.46
N GLY A 48 11.42 -12.28 2.75
CA GLY A 48 10.37 -12.31 1.76
C GLY A 48 9.02 -12.61 2.41
N VAL A 49 8.04 -11.73 2.21
CA VAL A 49 6.64 -11.95 2.55
C VAL A 49 5.95 -12.58 1.35
N PHE A 50 5.54 -13.84 1.46
CA PHE A 50 4.94 -14.62 0.38
C PHE A 50 3.42 -14.76 0.52
N GLU A 51 2.75 -15.19 -0.55
CA GLU A 51 1.33 -15.53 -0.55
C GLU A 51 0.94 -16.50 0.56
N ALA A 52 1.81 -17.47 0.89
CA ALA A 52 1.57 -18.37 2.01
C ALA A 52 1.50 -17.64 3.37
N ASP A 53 2.28 -16.58 3.57
CA ASP A 53 2.33 -15.81 4.82
C ASP A 53 1.06 -14.96 4.98
N LEU A 54 0.61 -14.33 3.89
CA LEU A 54 -0.67 -13.64 3.84
C LEU A 54 -1.84 -14.62 4.07
N ARG A 55 -1.84 -15.79 3.43
CA ARG A 55 -2.87 -16.83 3.64
C ARG A 55 -2.89 -17.35 5.07
N ALA A 56 -1.73 -17.49 5.72
CA ALA A 56 -1.64 -17.89 7.12
C ALA A 56 -2.27 -16.83 8.04
N ARG A 57 -1.96 -15.55 7.80
CA ARG A 57 -2.53 -14.43 8.58
C ARG A 57 -4.03 -14.25 8.38
N LEU A 58 -4.50 -14.47 7.15
CA LEU A 58 -5.93 -14.48 6.83
C LEU A 58 -6.65 -15.61 7.59
N ARG A 59 -6.11 -16.83 7.57
CA ARG A 59 -6.68 -17.95 8.34
C ARG A 59 -6.71 -17.69 9.85
N GLU A 60 -5.67 -17.06 10.39
CA GLU A 60 -5.61 -16.67 11.79
C GLU A 60 -6.72 -15.67 12.16
N LYS A 61 -6.90 -14.59 11.36
CA LYS A 61 -8.01 -13.63 11.57
C LYS A 61 -9.39 -14.25 11.31
N GLN A 62 -9.55 -15.08 10.28
CA GLN A 62 -10.80 -15.79 9.97
C GLN A 62 -11.21 -16.76 11.08
N PHE A 63 -10.25 -17.45 11.69
CA PHE A 63 -10.49 -18.32 12.85
C PHE A 63 -10.98 -17.52 14.07
N CYS A 64 -10.49 -16.29 14.26
CA CYS A 64 -10.98 -15.40 15.31
C CYS A 64 -12.31 -14.71 14.97
N ALA A 65 -12.64 -14.53 13.69
CA ALA A 65 -13.80 -13.76 13.22
C ALA A 65 -14.99 -14.62 12.71
N GLY A 66 -14.83 -15.93 12.56
CA GLY A 66 -15.90 -16.87 12.19
C GLY A 66 -16.47 -16.69 10.77
N ARG A 67 -15.70 -16.15 9.82
CA ARG A 67 -16.13 -15.89 8.42
C ARG A 67 -15.31 -16.68 7.40
N GLU A 68 -15.98 -17.21 6.38
CA GLU A 68 -15.36 -18.10 5.37
C GLU A 68 -14.79 -17.37 4.13
N ASP A 69 -15.19 -16.12 3.86
CA ASP A 69 -14.69 -15.33 2.71
C ASP A 69 -14.04 -14.02 3.20
N SER A 70 -12.81 -13.74 2.75
CA SER A 70 -12.15 -12.45 2.99
C SER A 70 -12.22 -11.57 1.75
N ASP A 71 -12.71 -10.35 1.92
CA ASP A 71 -12.79 -9.38 0.83
C ASP A 71 -11.39 -8.94 0.39
N GLU A 72 -11.23 -8.63 -0.91
CA GLU A 72 -9.96 -8.21 -1.50
C GLU A 72 -9.32 -7.01 -0.76
N ALA A 73 -10.14 -6.12 -0.19
CA ALA A 73 -9.69 -4.99 0.62
C ALA A 73 -9.01 -5.42 1.94
N GLU A 74 -9.50 -6.48 2.57
CA GLU A 74 -8.91 -7.05 3.80
C GLU A 74 -7.56 -7.68 3.49
N ARG A 75 -7.44 -8.37 2.35
CA ARG A 75 -6.18 -8.95 1.87
C ARG A 75 -5.11 -7.89 1.62
N ILE A 76 -5.51 -6.74 1.07
CA ILE A 76 -4.62 -5.58 0.86
C ILE A 76 -4.17 -4.97 2.19
N ALA A 77 -5.09 -4.72 3.13
CA ALA A 77 -4.76 -4.13 4.42
C ALA A 77 -3.81 -5.01 5.26
N LEU A 78 -4.05 -6.33 5.28
CA LEU A 78 -3.19 -7.29 5.97
C LEU A 78 -1.81 -7.42 5.34
N ARG A 79 -1.73 -7.36 4.01
CA ARG A 79 -0.44 -7.29 3.32
C ARG A 79 0.35 -6.08 3.81
N ASP A 80 -0.26 -4.91 3.82
CA ASP A 80 0.40 -3.66 4.16
C ASP A 80 0.80 -3.62 5.65
N GLU A 81 -0.02 -4.22 6.53
CA GLU A 81 0.27 -4.45 7.96
C GLU A 81 1.49 -5.37 8.16
N LEU A 82 1.56 -6.49 7.43
CA LEU A 82 2.67 -7.45 7.50
C LEU A 82 3.97 -6.82 7.00
N ILE A 83 3.88 -5.96 5.98
CA ILE A 83 5.02 -5.20 5.46
C ILE A 83 5.53 -4.19 6.50
N ALA A 84 4.62 -3.53 7.21
CA ALA A 84 4.96 -2.52 8.22
C ALA A 84 5.56 -3.15 9.49
N SER A 85 5.03 -4.28 9.98
CA SER A 85 5.53 -4.95 11.19
C SER A 85 6.99 -5.43 11.03
N GLU A 86 7.35 -5.85 9.82
CA GLU A 86 8.65 -6.40 9.50
C GLU A 86 9.69 -5.35 9.09
N GLY A 87 9.50 -4.03 9.31
CA GLY A 87 10.19 -2.91 8.58
C GLY A 87 11.37 -2.06 9.15
N LEU A 88 11.90 -2.25 10.35
CA LEU A 88 13.00 -1.47 10.97
C LEU A 88 14.45 -2.03 10.80
N PRO A 89 15.52 -1.20 10.70
CA PRO A 89 16.65 -1.43 9.78
C PRO A 89 17.97 -1.95 10.41
N THR A 90 18.83 -2.62 9.60
CA THR A 90 20.32 -2.45 9.58
C THR A 90 20.95 -2.92 8.25
N ASN A 91 22.05 -2.26 7.87
CA ASN A 91 22.81 -2.27 6.60
C ASN A 91 23.76 -3.47 6.37
N THR A 92 24.05 -3.82 5.11
CA THR A 92 25.34 -3.68 4.35
C THR A 92 25.43 -4.64 3.13
N VAL A 93 26.26 -4.29 2.13
CA VAL A 93 26.30 -4.84 0.73
C VAL A 93 27.72 -5.24 0.30
N THR A 94 27.92 -6.33 -0.50
CA THR A 94 28.63 -6.38 -1.82
C THR A 94 28.73 -7.78 -2.50
N THR A 95 28.62 -7.78 -3.86
CA THR A 95 29.05 -8.69 -4.98
C THR A 95 28.62 -10.17 -5.17
N ASN A 96 28.53 -10.53 -6.48
CA ASN A 96 28.18 -11.77 -7.20
C ASN A 96 26.67 -12.09 -7.30
N ASP A 97 26.03 -11.77 -8.45
CA ASP A 97 24.57 -11.68 -8.59
C ASP A 97 23.79 -12.96 -8.23
N SER A 98 24.24 -14.15 -8.64
CA SER A 98 23.60 -15.41 -8.23
C SER A 98 23.87 -15.78 -6.76
N ASP A 99 25.01 -15.36 -6.22
CA ASP A 99 25.39 -15.67 -4.84
C ASP A 99 24.70 -14.68 -3.88
N ARG A 100 24.51 -13.43 -4.31
CA ARG A 100 23.71 -12.42 -3.63
C ARG A 100 22.24 -12.81 -3.63
N ALA A 101 21.69 -13.27 -4.76
CA ALA A 101 20.35 -13.85 -4.83
C ALA A 101 20.17 -15.00 -3.82
N LEU A 102 21.19 -15.88 -3.72
CA LEU A 102 21.17 -17.01 -2.81
C LEU A 102 21.26 -16.56 -1.35
N VAL A 103 22.09 -15.56 -1.04
CA VAL A 103 22.19 -14.96 0.30
C VAL A 103 20.88 -14.29 0.70
N ASP A 104 20.31 -13.46 -0.17
CA ASP A 104 19.07 -12.76 0.10
C ASP A 104 17.91 -13.76 0.32
N LEU A 105 17.85 -14.83 -0.50
CA LEU A 105 16.87 -15.92 -0.32
C LEU A 105 17.08 -16.69 0.98
N ARG A 106 18.33 -16.93 1.37
CA ARG A 106 18.68 -17.59 2.64
C ARG A 106 18.28 -16.74 3.85
N ASN A 107 18.43 -15.42 3.76
CA ASN A 107 18.06 -14.48 4.81
C ASN A 107 16.53 -14.39 5.04
N GLN A 108 15.71 -15.02 4.18
CA GLN A 108 14.27 -15.18 4.40
C GLN A 108 13.90 -16.31 5.37
N PHE A 109 14.89 -17.06 5.83
CA PHE A 109 14.74 -18.11 6.82
C PHE A 109 15.34 -17.64 8.14
N ALA A 110 14.76 -18.12 9.26
CA ALA A 110 15.24 -17.73 10.58
C ALA A 110 16.69 -18.16 10.83
N ASP A 111 17.11 -19.30 10.28
CA ASP A 111 18.49 -19.77 10.33
C ASP A 111 18.86 -20.70 9.15
N ASP A 112 20.16 -20.99 9.02
CA ASP A 112 20.71 -21.89 8.00
C ASP A 112 20.14 -23.32 8.09
N ARG A 113 19.70 -23.77 9.27
CA ARG A 113 19.12 -25.11 9.45
C ARG A 113 17.73 -25.17 8.83
N GLN A 114 16.90 -24.14 9.03
CA GLN A 114 15.59 -24.05 8.40
C GLN A 114 15.69 -23.92 6.89
N PHE A 115 16.65 -23.14 6.39
CA PHE A 115 16.95 -23.06 4.96
C PHE A 115 17.37 -24.43 4.39
N GLY A 116 18.31 -25.12 5.05
CA GLY A 116 18.74 -26.46 4.67
C GLY A 116 17.62 -27.50 4.70
N ALA A 117 16.74 -27.44 5.71
CA ALA A 117 15.55 -28.29 5.81
C ALA A 117 14.54 -28.00 4.69
N ALA A 118 14.35 -26.73 4.30
CA ALA A 118 13.50 -26.34 3.20
C ALA A 118 14.04 -26.87 1.86
N LEU A 119 15.34 -26.73 1.62
CA LEU A 119 16.03 -27.31 0.47
C LEU A 119 15.86 -28.84 0.42
N HIS A 120 16.08 -29.53 1.53
CA HIS A 120 15.90 -30.98 1.62
C HIS A 120 14.46 -31.41 1.31
N ARG A 121 13.45 -30.72 1.88
CA ARG A 121 12.03 -30.98 1.58
C ARG A 121 11.68 -30.74 0.12
N SER A 122 12.29 -29.75 -0.52
CA SER A 122 12.11 -29.47 -1.95
C SER A 122 12.86 -30.44 -2.87
N GLY A 123 13.76 -31.28 -2.32
CA GLY A 123 14.62 -32.17 -3.10
C GLY A 123 15.73 -31.45 -3.90
N VAL A 124 15.96 -30.14 -3.64
CA VAL A 124 16.92 -29.31 -4.35
C VAL A 124 18.15 -29.08 -3.48
N SER A 125 19.34 -29.34 -4.02
CA SER A 125 20.60 -28.99 -3.34
C SER A 125 20.95 -27.51 -3.56
N GLN A 126 21.67 -26.91 -2.62
CA GLN A 126 22.12 -25.52 -2.73
C GLN A 126 22.89 -25.21 -4.03
N PRO A 127 23.80 -26.09 -4.55
CA PRO A 127 24.41 -25.89 -5.86
C PRO A 127 23.40 -25.91 -7.02
N THR A 128 22.34 -26.71 -6.94
CA THR A 128 21.27 -26.74 -7.94
C THR A 128 20.42 -25.48 -7.88
N LEU A 129 20.05 -25.01 -6.68
CA LEU A 129 19.37 -23.72 -6.50
C LEU A 129 20.20 -22.57 -7.07
N ARG A 130 21.51 -22.52 -6.76
CA ARG A 130 22.42 -21.49 -7.30
C ARG A 130 22.43 -21.49 -8.83
N ARG A 131 22.54 -22.67 -9.47
CA ARG A 131 22.46 -22.80 -10.94
C ARG A 131 21.11 -22.33 -11.50
N ALA A 132 20.01 -22.63 -10.82
CA ALA A 132 18.68 -22.19 -11.22
C ALA A 132 18.56 -20.66 -11.15
N LEU A 133 19.06 -20.04 -10.07
CA LEU A 133 19.12 -18.59 -9.91
C LEU A 133 19.98 -17.94 -11.00
N THR A 134 21.20 -18.45 -11.26
CA THR A 134 22.05 -17.96 -12.35
C THR A 134 21.32 -18.01 -13.70
N LYS A 135 20.68 -19.14 -14.03
CA LYS A 135 19.93 -19.29 -15.29
C LYS A 135 18.77 -18.31 -15.38
N ALA A 136 18.06 -18.10 -14.29
CA ALA A 136 16.91 -17.20 -14.21
C ALA A 136 17.34 -15.74 -14.42
N ILE A 137 18.36 -15.28 -13.69
CA ILE A 137 18.92 -13.93 -13.80
C ILE A 137 19.41 -13.67 -15.23
N HIS A 138 20.27 -14.54 -15.78
CA HIS A 138 20.75 -14.40 -17.15
C HIS A 138 19.62 -14.41 -18.19
N GLY A 139 18.59 -15.25 -17.97
CA GLY A 139 17.42 -15.29 -18.84
C GLY A 139 16.65 -13.97 -18.83
N GLN A 140 16.45 -13.38 -17.65
CA GLN A 140 15.81 -12.08 -17.53
C GLN A 140 16.68 -10.98 -18.16
N GLU A 141 17.97 -10.90 -17.86
CA GLU A 141 18.88 -9.92 -18.46
C GLU A 141 18.92 -10.02 -19.98
N TRP A 142 18.88 -11.24 -20.52
CA TRP A 142 18.80 -11.44 -21.96
C TRP A 142 17.50 -10.86 -22.52
N ILE A 143 16.34 -11.13 -21.90
CA ILE A 143 15.05 -10.54 -22.30
C ILE A 143 15.11 -9.00 -22.22
N GLU A 144 15.58 -8.43 -21.11
CA GLU A 144 15.73 -6.98 -20.94
C GLU A 144 16.55 -6.38 -22.08
N ASN A 145 17.70 -6.99 -22.40
CA ASN A 145 18.56 -6.52 -23.47
C ASN A 145 17.91 -6.63 -24.86
N GLN A 146 17.06 -7.64 -25.11
CA GLN A 146 16.31 -7.76 -26.37
C GLN A 146 15.24 -6.67 -26.50
N ILE A 147 14.60 -6.27 -25.40
CA ILE A 147 13.46 -5.34 -25.41
C ILE A 147 13.84 -3.89 -25.05
N ALA A 148 15.07 -3.63 -24.60
CA ALA A 148 15.49 -2.34 -24.05
C ALA A 148 15.17 -1.16 -24.97
N SER A 149 15.40 -1.30 -26.28
CA SER A 149 15.11 -0.26 -27.26
C SER A 149 13.61 -0.02 -27.47
N GLN A 150 12.77 -1.03 -27.22
CA GLN A 150 11.31 -0.96 -27.36
C GLN A 150 10.62 -0.40 -26.11
N VAL A 151 11.25 -0.55 -24.93
CA VAL A 151 10.70 -0.11 -23.64
C VAL A 151 11.04 1.35 -23.31
N ALA A 152 12.02 1.95 -23.99
CA ALA A 152 12.38 3.35 -23.80
C ALA A 152 11.17 4.28 -23.98
N VAL A 153 10.89 5.10 -22.97
CA VAL A 153 9.79 6.08 -22.99
C VAL A 153 10.36 7.46 -23.27
N SER A 154 9.79 8.16 -24.23
CA SER A 154 10.19 9.52 -24.58
C SER A 154 9.31 10.56 -23.88
N ASP A 155 9.87 11.75 -23.64
CA ASP A 155 9.12 12.90 -23.08
C ASP A 155 7.89 13.27 -23.94
N ALA A 156 7.97 13.04 -25.25
CA ALA A 156 6.85 13.29 -26.17
C ALA A 156 5.67 12.35 -25.88
N GLU A 157 5.94 11.08 -25.55
CA GLU A 157 4.91 10.11 -25.18
C GLU A 157 4.27 10.45 -23.83
N VAL A 158 5.09 10.85 -22.86
CA VAL A 158 4.60 11.29 -21.54
C VAL A 158 3.69 12.51 -21.69
N ARG A 159 4.13 13.52 -22.46
CA ARG A 159 3.33 14.73 -22.72
C ARG A 159 2.02 14.40 -23.42
N LYS A 160 2.06 13.58 -24.47
CA LYS A 160 0.87 13.16 -25.21
C LYS A 160 -0.12 12.42 -24.30
N TYR A 161 0.37 11.52 -23.45
CA TYR A 161 -0.47 10.80 -22.50
C TYR A 161 -1.14 11.76 -21.51
N PHE A 162 -0.37 12.69 -20.94
CA PHE A 162 -0.88 13.71 -20.03
C PHE A 162 -1.98 14.57 -20.66
N GLU A 163 -1.77 15.05 -21.89
CA GLU A 163 -2.75 15.85 -22.63
C GLU A 163 -4.05 15.09 -22.92
N GLN A 164 -3.96 13.78 -23.18
CA GLN A 164 -5.12 12.94 -23.47
C GLN A 164 -5.91 12.55 -22.21
N HIS A 165 -5.30 12.59 -21.02
CA HIS A 165 -5.87 12.08 -19.77
C HIS A 165 -5.90 13.16 -18.67
N GLN A 166 -5.95 14.46 -19.02
CA GLN A 166 -5.91 15.57 -18.05
C GLN A 166 -6.97 15.47 -16.95
N ALA A 167 -8.16 14.94 -17.27
CA ALA A 167 -9.24 14.76 -16.31
C ALA A 167 -8.93 13.75 -15.20
N GLU A 168 -7.98 12.83 -15.44
CA GLU A 168 -7.55 11.82 -14.47
C GLU A 168 -6.49 12.38 -13.51
N PHE A 169 -5.81 13.47 -13.90
CA PHE A 169 -4.75 14.11 -13.11
C PHE A 169 -5.27 15.27 -12.27
N MET A 170 -6.27 14.96 -11.45
CA MET A 170 -6.84 15.89 -10.48
C MET A 170 -6.51 15.44 -9.07
N GLN A 171 -5.87 16.31 -8.30
CA GLN A 171 -5.77 16.13 -6.86
C GLN A 171 -7.12 16.50 -6.24
N PRO A 172 -7.78 15.59 -5.49
CA PRO A 172 -9.05 15.90 -4.85
C PRO A 172 -8.86 16.90 -3.70
N THR A 173 -9.96 17.54 -3.29
CA THR A 173 -9.99 18.36 -2.08
C THR A 173 -9.51 17.54 -0.88
N ARG A 174 -8.58 18.08 -0.10
CA ARG A 174 -8.10 17.49 1.15
C ARG A 174 -8.37 18.46 2.28
N ILE A 175 -9.01 17.97 3.32
CA ILE A 175 -9.39 18.76 4.49
C ILE A 175 -8.60 18.25 5.68
N ARG A 176 -7.99 19.16 6.43
CA ARG A 176 -7.49 18.87 7.76
C ARG A 176 -8.52 19.33 8.77
N ALA A 177 -8.90 18.43 9.67
CA ALA A 177 -9.83 18.73 10.73
C ALA A 177 -9.44 18.02 12.01
N ARG A 178 -9.99 18.52 13.12
CA ARG A 178 -10.02 17.82 14.38
C ARG A 178 -11.45 17.51 14.77
N HIS A 179 -11.64 16.41 15.49
CA HIS A 179 -12.97 16.02 15.96
C HIS A 179 -13.00 15.49 17.40
N ILE A 180 -14.18 15.54 18.00
CA ILE A 180 -14.53 14.77 19.19
C ILE A 180 -15.63 13.81 18.77
N PHE A 181 -15.38 12.51 18.90
CA PHE A 181 -16.30 11.47 18.46
C PHE A 181 -16.93 10.76 19.65
N LEU A 182 -18.25 10.54 19.58
CA LEU A 182 -19.00 9.74 20.52
C LEU A 182 -19.74 8.64 19.74
N ALA A 183 -19.33 7.39 19.96
CA ALA A 183 -19.84 6.23 19.25
C ALA A 183 -21.31 5.98 19.59
N ALA A 184 -22.12 5.97 18.55
CA ALA A 184 -23.55 5.69 18.61
C ALA A 184 -23.99 5.19 17.22
N PRO A 185 -23.48 4.02 16.80
CA PRO A 185 -23.72 3.51 15.46
C PRO A 185 -25.21 3.28 15.20
N GLU A 186 -25.62 3.37 13.94
CA GLU A 186 -27.00 3.12 13.53
C GLU A 186 -27.48 1.74 14.04
N GLY A 187 -28.67 1.69 14.63
CA GLY A 187 -29.20 0.49 15.31
C GLY A 187 -28.82 0.36 16.78
N SER A 188 -28.06 1.31 17.35
CA SER A 188 -27.85 1.40 18.80
C SER A 188 -29.16 1.51 19.59
N ALA A 189 -29.13 1.03 20.84
CA ALA A 189 -30.27 1.16 21.75
C ALA A 189 -30.72 2.63 21.89
N PRO A 190 -32.03 2.94 21.89
CA PRO A 190 -32.53 4.31 22.02
C PRO A 190 -31.96 5.07 23.22
N GLU A 191 -31.76 4.37 24.34
CA GLU A 191 -31.19 4.93 25.56
C GLU A 191 -29.73 5.35 25.35
N LEU A 192 -28.94 4.54 24.64
CA LEU A 192 -27.56 4.89 24.30
C LEU A 192 -27.53 6.11 23.38
N MET A 193 -28.41 6.15 22.37
CA MET A 193 -28.49 7.29 21.46
C MET A 193 -28.78 8.59 22.21
N GLN A 194 -29.73 8.55 23.14
CA GLN A 194 -30.09 9.72 23.96
C GLN A 194 -28.94 10.17 24.87
N VAL A 195 -28.22 9.23 25.49
CA VAL A 195 -27.05 9.55 26.33
C VAL A 195 -25.95 10.22 25.50
N LYS A 196 -25.66 9.70 24.30
CA LYS A 196 -24.61 10.23 23.42
C LYS A 196 -24.99 11.59 22.83
N GLN A 197 -26.28 11.79 22.53
CA GLN A 197 -26.81 13.08 22.12
C GLN A 197 -26.70 14.12 23.24
N GLN A 198 -27.01 13.77 24.49
CA GLN A 198 -26.83 14.70 25.60
C GLN A 198 -25.36 15.04 25.82
N ALA A 199 -24.47 14.04 25.76
CA ALA A 199 -23.04 14.24 25.92
C ALA A 199 -22.44 15.17 24.86
N ILE A 200 -22.87 15.07 23.58
CA ILE A 200 -22.36 15.98 22.54
C ILE A 200 -22.87 17.42 22.72
N LEU A 201 -24.09 17.60 23.25
CA LEU A 201 -24.62 18.93 23.61
C LEU A 201 -23.84 19.55 24.78
N ASP A 202 -23.47 18.75 25.79
CA ASP A 202 -22.67 19.22 26.91
C ASP A 202 -21.27 19.65 26.44
N ILE A 203 -20.67 18.91 25.50
CA ILE A 203 -19.42 19.28 24.82
C ILE A 203 -19.59 20.63 24.08
N ALA A 204 -20.71 20.83 23.39
CA ALA A 204 -20.98 22.10 22.70
C ALA A 204 -21.02 23.29 23.65
N VAL A 205 -21.66 23.14 24.82
CA VAL A 205 -21.69 24.19 25.86
C VAL A 205 -20.30 24.47 26.40
N ARG A 206 -19.49 23.44 26.66
CA ARG A 206 -18.11 23.56 27.16
C ARG A 206 -17.20 24.29 26.17
N LEU A 207 -17.25 23.90 24.89
CA LEU A 207 -16.54 24.58 23.82
C LEU A 207 -16.99 26.04 23.66
N GLY A 208 -18.30 26.30 23.76
CA GLY A 208 -18.85 27.66 23.73
C GLY A 208 -18.41 28.55 24.89
N ARG A 209 -17.98 27.96 26.02
CA ARG A 209 -17.40 28.67 27.17
C ARG A 209 -15.89 28.87 27.05
N GLY A 210 -15.26 28.41 25.97
CA GLY A 210 -13.83 28.58 25.71
C GLY A 210 -12.93 27.50 26.29
N GLU A 211 -13.47 26.34 26.65
CA GLU A 211 -12.64 25.17 27.00
C GLU A 211 -11.85 24.69 25.77
N ASP A 212 -10.60 24.24 25.96
CA ASP A 212 -9.75 23.83 24.85
C ASP A 212 -10.29 22.55 24.17
N PHE A 213 -10.36 22.60 22.84
CA PHE A 213 -10.88 21.48 22.05
C PHE A 213 -10.02 20.23 22.18
N GLY A 214 -8.69 20.40 22.22
CA GLY A 214 -7.76 19.27 22.30
C GLY A 214 -7.80 18.59 23.66
N GLU A 215 -7.88 19.36 24.74
CA GLU A 215 -8.09 18.84 26.11
C GLU A 215 -9.41 18.08 26.21
N LEU A 216 -10.50 18.63 25.66
CA LEU A 216 -11.79 17.94 25.57
C LEU A 216 -11.70 16.65 24.77
N ALA A 217 -11.08 16.69 23.58
CA ALA A 217 -10.90 15.51 22.76
C ALA A 217 -10.15 14.41 23.51
N ALA A 218 -9.05 14.74 24.20
CA ALA A 218 -8.28 13.79 24.99
C ALA A 218 -9.09 13.19 26.15
N ALA A 219 -9.97 13.98 26.77
CA ALA A 219 -10.76 13.58 27.92
C ALA A 219 -11.99 12.73 27.57
N VAL A 220 -12.71 13.05 26.49
CA VAL A 220 -14.05 12.49 26.23
C VAL A 220 -14.24 11.84 24.86
N SER A 221 -13.31 12.02 23.91
CA SER A 221 -13.45 11.39 22.60
C SER A 221 -13.27 9.88 22.69
N GLU A 222 -14.11 9.14 21.96
CA GLU A 222 -14.05 7.69 21.82
C GLU A 222 -13.28 7.27 20.56
N ASP A 223 -12.72 8.22 19.82
CA ASP A 223 -11.74 7.94 18.77
C ASP A 223 -10.33 7.81 19.36
N GLU A 224 -9.94 6.59 19.70
CA GLU A 224 -8.61 6.25 20.22
C GLU A 224 -7.46 6.65 19.28
N ALA A 225 -7.71 6.72 17.96
CA ALA A 225 -6.68 7.04 17.00
C ALA A 225 -6.27 8.51 17.03
N SER A 226 -7.19 9.43 17.37
CA SER A 226 -6.94 10.88 17.33
C SER A 226 -7.04 11.58 18.69
N LYS A 227 -7.70 11.00 19.69
CA LYS A 227 -7.95 11.69 20.98
C LYS A 227 -6.69 12.17 21.68
N THR A 228 -5.60 11.41 21.62
CA THR A 228 -4.30 11.77 22.22
C THR A 228 -3.56 12.88 21.46
N ARG A 229 -3.99 13.21 20.24
CA ARG A 229 -3.50 14.33 19.42
C ARG A 229 -4.52 15.48 19.35
N GLY A 230 -5.33 15.64 20.40
CA GLY A 230 -6.34 16.68 20.46
C GLY A 230 -7.44 16.54 19.39
N GLY A 231 -7.71 15.31 18.95
CA GLY A 231 -8.70 15.01 17.93
C GLY A 231 -8.24 15.20 16.49
N ASP A 232 -6.97 15.53 16.23
CA ASP A 232 -6.45 15.80 14.88
C ASP A 232 -6.45 14.53 13.99
N LEU A 233 -7.18 14.63 12.88
CA LEU A 233 -7.33 13.59 11.87
C LEU A 233 -6.26 13.68 10.78
N GLY A 234 -5.48 14.76 10.73
CA GLY A 234 -4.63 15.07 9.58
C GLY A 234 -5.45 15.38 8.32
N PHE A 235 -4.79 15.39 7.16
CA PHE A 235 -5.46 15.66 5.88
C PHE A 235 -6.14 14.40 5.33
N PHE A 236 -7.46 14.45 5.17
CA PHE A 236 -8.27 13.39 4.56
C PHE A 236 -8.99 13.91 3.31
N ALA A 237 -9.36 12.96 2.43
CA ALA A 237 -10.24 13.19 1.28
C ALA A 237 -11.56 12.43 1.49
N ALA A 238 -12.53 12.64 0.60
CA ALA A 238 -13.89 12.10 0.72
C ALA A 238 -13.96 10.57 0.86
N ASP A 239 -12.98 9.84 0.34
CA ASP A 239 -12.92 8.38 0.35
C ASP A 239 -12.45 7.79 1.70
N ARG A 240 -12.02 8.62 2.65
CA ARG A 240 -11.44 8.19 3.93
C ARG A 240 -12.37 8.35 5.13
N VAL A 241 -13.53 8.99 4.96
CA VAL A 241 -14.46 9.33 6.03
C VAL A 241 -15.92 9.10 5.58
N PRO A 242 -16.90 9.00 6.49
CA PRO A 242 -18.32 9.01 6.13
C PRO A 242 -18.69 10.19 5.25
N ALA A 243 -19.58 9.98 4.27
CA ALA A 243 -20.00 11.01 3.33
C ALA A 243 -20.58 12.23 4.04
N GLU A 244 -21.42 12.01 5.06
CA GLU A 244 -22.06 13.07 5.85
C GLU A 244 -21.03 13.91 6.62
N PHE A 245 -19.94 13.28 7.05
CA PHE A 245 -18.83 13.95 7.73
C PHE A 245 -18.03 14.80 6.75
N PHE A 246 -17.70 14.26 5.56
CA PHE A 246 -16.96 15.02 4.54
C PHE A 246 -17.75 16.22 4.04
N GLU A 247 -19.03 16.05 3.72
CA GLU A 247 -19.91 17.13 3.26
C GLU A 247 -20.01 18.26 4.29
N ALA A 248 -20.10 17.89 5.58
CA ALA A 248 -20.10 18.87 6.65
C ALA A 248 -18.76 19.60 6.79
N ALA A 249 -17.64 18.90 6.62
CA ALA A 249 -16.30 19.46 6.66
C ALA A 249 -16.05 20.42 5.49
N GLU A 250 -16.47 20.06 4.28
CA GLU A 250 -16.27 20.86 3.07
C GLU A 250 -17.00 22.21 3.12
N GLN A 251 -18.12 22.28 3.84
CA GLN A 251 -18.89 23.50 4.05
C GLN A 251 -18.30 24.44 5.11
N LEU A 252 -17.29 24.00 5.88
CA LEU A 252 -16.73 24.77 6.99
C LEU A 252 -15.47 25.54 6.55
N PRO A 253 -15.43 26.87 6.79
CA PRO A 253 -14.19 27.62 6.66
C PRO A 253 -13.12 27.12 7.62
N SER A 254 -11.86 27.20 7.21
CA SER A 254 -10.72 26.94 8.11
C SER A 254 -10.81 27.83 9.36
N ASN A 255 -10.63 27.20 10.52
CA ASN A 255 -10.69 27.79 11.86
C ASN A 255 -12.07 28.38 12.25
N ALA A 256 -13.15 28.00 11.55
CA ALA A 256 -14.50 28.30 12.00
C ALA A 256 -14.82 27.60 13.35
N PRO A 257 -15.85 28.06 14.08
CA PRO A 257 -16.35 27.35 15.26
C PRO A 257 -16.72 25.89 14.95
N PRO A 258 -16.60 24.96 15.92
CA PRO A 258 -16.95 23.57 15.70
C PRO A 258 -18.42 23.39 15.27
N ARG A 259 -18.63 22.53 14.27
CA ARG A 259 -19.95 22.06 13.85
C ARG A 259 -20.27 20.75 14.54
N PHE A 260 -21.50 20.61 15.02
CA PHE A 260 -21.99 19.39 15.64
C PHE A 260 -22.87 18.65 14.65
N LEU A 261 -22.62 17.35 14.46
CA LEU A 261 -23.32 16.53 13.48
C LEU A 261 -23.44 15.08 13.93
N GLN A 262 -24.37 14.37 13.32
CA GLN A 262 -24.55 12.93 13.48
C GLN A 262 -24.24 12.25 12.14
N SER A 263 -23.46 11.17 12.20
CA SER A 263 -23.21 10.24 11.11
C SER A 263 -23.79 8.87 11.47
N HIS A 264 -23.76 7.92 10.54
CA HIS A 264 -24.10 6.52 10.82
C HIS A 264 -23.21 5.86 11.89
N LEU A 265 -22.04 6.43 12.23
CA LEU A 265 -21.16 5.92 13.29
C LEU A 265 -21.46 6.50 14.68
N GLY A 266 -22.16 7.63 14.75
CA GLY A 266 -22.40 8.37 16.00
C GLY A 266 -22.28 9.88 15.84
N PHE A 267 -22.00 10.57 16.94
CA PHE A 267 -21.99 12.02 17.02
C PHE A 267 -20.58 12.59 16.96
N HIS A 268 -20.44 13.75 16.31
CA HIS A 268 -19.17 14.43 16.11
C HIS A 268 -19.27 15.91 16.46
N ALA A 269 -18.27 16.42 17.16
CA ALA A 269 -17.92 17.84 17.13
C ALA A 269 -16.75 17.99 16.16
N LEU A 270 -16.94 18.71 15.05
CA LEU A 270 -16.00 18.82 13.94
C LEU A 270 -15.48 20.24 13.82
N GLN A 271 -14.17 20.43 13.74
CA GLN A 271 -13.56 21.71 13.41
C GLN A 271 -12.52 21.56 12.31
N VAL A 272 -12.71 22.29 11.21
CA VAL A 272 -11.75 22.35 10.11
C VAL A 272 -10.61 23.29 10.47
N THR A 273 -9.38 22.83 10.30
CA THR A 273 -8.16 23.58 10.58
C THR A 273 -7.47 24.03 9.30
N ASP A 274 -7.60 23.28 8.20
CA ASP A 274 -7.02 23.64 6.91
C ASP A 274 -7.78 23.00 5.74
N VAL A 275 -7.75 23.65 4.57
CA VAL A 275 -8.40 23.16 3.35
C VAL A 275 -7.46 23.32 2.16
N HIS A 276 -7.10 22.21 1.54
CA HIS A 276 -6.42 22.17 0.25
C HIS A 276 -7.46 21.88 -0.83
N PRO A 277 -7.85 22.87 -1.65
CA PRO A 277 -8.87 22.67 -2.67
C PRO A 277 -8.39 21.72 -3.76
N ALA A 278 -9.35 21.10 -4.45
CA ALA A 278 -9.05 20.30 -5.64
C ALA A 278 -8.28 21.14 -6.67
N ARG A 279 -7.24 20.55 -7.26
CA ARG A 279 -6.42 21.21 -8.28
C ARG A 279 -5.95 20.22 -9.34
N PRO A 280 -5.70 20.66 -10.57
CA PRO A 280 -4.98 19.85 -11.54
C PRO A 280 -3.54 19.61 -11.07
N LEU A 281 -3.05 18.39 -11.28
CA LEU A 281 -1.64 18.06 -11.16
C LEU A 281 -0.90 18.55 -12.40
N THR A 282 0.34 18.99 -12.20
CA THR A 282 1.21 19.41 -13.30
C THR A 282 1.88 18.21 -13.95
N LEU A 283 2.27 18.35 -15.23
CA LEU A 283 3.02 17.32 -15.96
C LEU A 283 4.24 16.82 -15.15
N ALA A 284 4.97 17.72 -14.49
CA ALA A 284 6.15 17.35 -13.71
C ALA A 284 5.82 16.45 -12.52
N GLU A 285 4.69 16.68 -11.84
CA GLU A 285 4.24 15.88 -10.70
C GLU A 285 3.86 14.46 -11.11
N VAL A 286 3.28 14.28 -12.30
CA VAL A 286 2.78 12.98 -12.78
C VAL A 286 3.72 12.27 -13.76
N THR A 287 4.80 12.92 -14.20
CA THR A 287 5.78 12.35 -15.15
C THR A 287 6.32 10.99 -14.69
N PRO A 288 6.73 10.78 -13.42
CA PRO A 288 7.24 9.48 -12.99
C PRO A 288 6.19 8.37 -13.12
N GLU A 289 4.93 8.66 -12.78
CA GLU A 289 3.82 7.71 -12.85
C GLU A 289 3.46 7.38 -14.30
N ILE A 290 3.30 8.39 -15.15
CA ILE A 290 3.02 8.21 -16.58
C ILE A 290 4.15 7.41 -17.24
N THR A 291 5.40 7.74 -16.93
CA THR A 291 6.56 7.02 -17.48
C THR A 291 6.53 5.55 -17.10
N ALA A 292 6.24 5.24 -15.83
CA ALA A 292 6.13 3.87 -15.35
C ALA A 292 4.97 3.11 -16.03
N LEU A 293 3.81 3.76 -16.21
CA LEU A 293 2.65 3.19 -16.89
C LEU A 293 2.97 2.85 -18.35
N ILE A 294 3.54 3.79 -19.11
CA ILE A 294 3.90 3.59 -20.52
C ILE A 294 4.99 2.52 -20.63
N ALA A 295 6.02 2.56 -19.78
CA ALA A 295 7.10 1.58 -19.79
C ALA A 295 6.57 0.17 -19.52
N ALA A 296 5.64 0.00 -18.55
CA ALA A 296 5.03 -1.28 -18.24
C ALA A 296 4.23 -1.83 -19.42
N GLU A 297 3.46 -0.98 -20.11
CA GLU A 297 2.69 -1.37 -21.30
C GLU A 297 3.60 -1.77 -22.47
N LYS A 298 4.62 -0.96 -22.77
CA LYS A 298 5.61 -1.26 -23.81
C LYS A 298 6.35 -2.55 -23.52
N ARG A 299 6.76 -2.77 -22.27
CA ARG A 299 7.42 -4.00 -21.82
C ARG A 299 6.53 -5.22 -22.05
N ARG A 300 5.27 -5.19 -21.61
CA ARG A 300 4.33 -6.30 -21.84
C ARG A 300 4.23 -6.64 -23.32
N SER A 301 4.06 -5.61 -24.16
CA SER A 301 3.96 -5.78 -25.61
C SER A 301 5.24 -6.33 -26.23
N ALA A 302 6.41 -5.82 -25.85
CA ALA A 302 7.71 -6.23 -26.38
C ALA A 302 8.07 -7.67 -25.97
N VAL A 303 7.77 -8.07 -24.73
CA VAL A 303 7.96 -9.46 -24.28
C VAL A 303 7.05 -10.41 -25.05
N ALA A 304 5.76 -10.08 -25.19
CA ALA A 304 4.82 -10.91 -25.95
C ALA A 304 5.23 -11.06 -27.43
N ALA A 305 5.76 -9.99 -28.04
CA ALA A 305 6.29 -10.03 -29.39
C ALA A 305 7.54 -10.94 -29.51
N LEU A 306 8.47 -10.81 -28.56
CA LEU A 306 9.68 -11.63 -28.50
C LEU A 306 9.33 -13.12 -28.32
N GLU A 307 8.39 -13.45 -27.44
CA GLU A 307 7.89 -14.82 -27.26
C GLU A 307 7.31 -15.39 -28.55
N SER A 308 6.50 -14.60 -29.28
CA SER A 308 5.94 -15.01 -30.57
C SER A 308 7.03 -15.24 -31.62
N GLU A 309 8.03 -14.36 -31.71
CA GLU A 309 9.16 -14.50 -32.64
C GLU A 309 9.98 -15.76 -32.35
N LEU A 310 10.26 -16.04 -31.08
CA LEU A 310 11.00 -17.23 -30.65
C LEU A 310 10.24 -18.53 -30.96
N ALA A 311 8.92 -18.51 -30.76
CA ALA A 311 8.04 -19.64 -31.10
C ALA A 311 8.02 -19.94 -32.61
N GLN A 312 8.16 -18.91 -33.46
CA GLN A 312 8.16 -19.06 -34.92
C GLN A 312 9.52 -19.47 -35.49
N ARG A 313 10.64 -19.01 -34.90
CA ARG A 313 11.99 -19.27 -35.41
C ARG A 313 12.55 -20.65 -35.10
N THR A 314 11.95 -21.40 -34.17
CA THR A 314 12.48 -22.69 -33.72
C THR A 314 11.38 -23.57 -33.11
N ARG A 315 11.48 -24.90 -33.33
CA ARG A 315 10.70 -25.96 -32.67
C ARG A 315 10.75 -25.85 -31.13
N PHE A 316 9.93 -24.99 -30.52
CA PHE A 316 9.76 -24.90 -29.08
C PHE A 316 8.31 -25.22 -28.73
N VAL A 317 8.09 -26.30 -27.99
CA VAL A 317 6.82 -26.55 -27.30
C VAL A 317 6.86 -25.71 -26.03
N VAL A 318 6.12 -24.60 -26.01
CA VAL A 318 5.76 -23.93 -24.76
C VAL A 318 4.75 -24.86 -24.07
N LYS A 319 5.09 -25.38 -22.89
CA LYS A 319 4.15 -26.07 -21.99
C LYS A 319 3.72 -25.10 -20.90
#